data_AF-A0A397CNI5-F1
#
_entry.id   AF-A0A397CNI5-F1
#
_cell.length_a   1.000
_cell.length_b   1.000
_cell.length_c   1.000
_cell.angle_alpha   90.00
_cell.angle_beta   90.00
_cell.angle_gamma   90.00
#
_symmetry.space_group_name_H-M   'P 1'
#
loop_
_entity.id
_entity.type
_entity.pdbx_description
1 polymer ?
#
loop_
_entity_poly.entity_id
_entity_poly.type
_entity_poly.pdbx_seq_one_letter_code
_entity_poly.pdbx_strand_id
1 'polypeptide(L)'
;MVALKCRNFSRLVLIFTNVLFLVLGGLLIMIGGYMISSPDLNEFTSDTISGAIIASGVLIVLVAVLGCCGAHWESKVFLCPYATLVTVSIMSQLALAAFMLQLHKSLVKLSDLDYDVQHEALTTEDTAILSELHRVFKHAYSMCAPEVDLTKTFATGAMAVQCIGGDSSYNWFADFVSQRCMITAADLMPSSPFQK
;
A
#
# COMPACT_ATOMS: atom_id res chain seq x y z
N MET A 1 17.41 -17.20 -42.93
CA MET A 1 15.98 -16.77 -42.97
C MET A 1 15.31 -16.82 -41.58
N VAL A 2 15.61 -17.81 -40.73
CA VAL A 2 15.05 -17.92 -39.36
C VAL A 2 15.40 -16.73 -38.44
N ALA A 3 16.65 -16.27 -38.43
CA ALA A 3 17.08 -15.14 -37.58
C ALA A 3 16.38 -13.81 -37.90
N LEU A 4 16.06 -13.55 -39.18
CA LEU A 4 15.34 -12.34 -39.61
C LEU A 4 13.88 -12.36 -39.14
N LYS A 5 13.27 -13.55 -39.11
CA LYS A 5 11.88 -13.76 -38.68
C LYS A 5 11.74 -13.62 -37.15
N CYS A 6 12.71 -14.12 -36.38
CA CYS A 6 12.76 -13.93 -34.93
C CYS A 6 12.96 -12.45 -34.53
N ARG A 7 13.78 -11.70 -35.27
CA ARG A 7 14.00 -10.26 -35.01
C ARG A 7 12.72 -9.44 -35.19
N ASN A 8 11.94 -9.73 -36.23
CA ASN A 8 10.67 -9.03 -36.48
C ASN A 8 9.61 -9.41 -35.43
N PHE A 9 9.56 -10.67 -35.00
CA PHE A 9 8.66 -11.11 -33.93
C PHE A 9 8.98 -10.45 -32.58
N SER A 10 10.26 -10.41 -32.20
CA SER A 10 10.70 -9.76 -30.95
C SER A 10 10.34 -8.27 -30.92
N ARG A 11 10.50 -7.55 -32.03
CA ARG A 11 10.11 -6.14 -32.15
C ARG A 11 8.60 -5.95 -32.02
N LEU A 12 7.81 -6.80 -32.70
CA LEU A 12 6.35 -6.75 -32.63
C LEU A 12 5.86 -6.94 -31.20
N VAL A 13 6.40 -7.95 -30.49
CA VAL A 13 6.04 -8.22 -29.09
C VAL A 13 6.42 -7.03 -28.20
N LEU A 14 7.62 -6.47 -28.37
CA LEU A 14 8.09 -5.35 -27.54
C LEU A 14 7.27 -4.07 -27.76
N ILE A 15 6.86 -3.80 -29.00
CA ILE A 15 5.95 -2.68 -29.30
C ILE A 15 4.57 -2.95 -28.69
N PHE A 16 4.01 -4.14 -28.90
CA PHE A 16 2.69 -4.49 -28.40
C PHE A 16 2.61 -4.41 -26.87
N THR A 17 3.57 -5.00 -26.15
CA THR A 17 3.59 -4.97 -24.69
C THR A 17 3.81 -3.55 -24.14
N ASN A 18 4.68 -2.75 -24.76
CA ASN A 18 4.88 -1.36 -24.33
C ASN A 18 3.66 -0.47 -24.62
N VAL A 19 2.95 -0.68 -25.74
CA VAL A 19 1.66 0.02 -25.99
C VAL A 19 0.64 -0.36 -24.92
N LEU A 20 0.55 -1.64 -24.54
CA LEU A 20 -0.34 -2.07 -23.47
C LEU A 20 0.02 -1.42 -22.13
N PHE A 21 1.32 -1.38 -21.78
CA PHE A 21 1.77 -0.69 -20.58
C PHE A 21 1.56 0.82 -20.62
N LEU A 22 1.66 1.44 -21.80
CA LEU A 22 1.34 2.86 -21.97
C LEU A 22 -0.12 3.15 -21.60
N VAL A 23 -1.04 2.32 -22.11
CA VAL A 23 -2.47 2.45 -21.80
C VAL A 23 -2.73 2.21 -20.31
N LEU A 24 -2.19 1.14 -19.74
CA LEU A 24 -2.34 0.85 -18.31
C LEU A 24 -1.75 1.94 -17.40
N GLY A 25 -0.56 2.46 -17.74
CA GLY A 25 0.07 3.56 -17.03
C GLY A 25 -0.77 4.85 -17.11
N GLY A 26 -1.34 5.15 -18.27
CA GLY A 26 -2.29 6.26 -18.44
C GLY A 26 -3.54 6.10 -17.58
N LEU A 27 -4.11 4.89 -17.52
CA LEU A 27 -5.24 4.58 -16.64
C LEU A 27 -4.89 4.77 -15.17
N LEU A 28 -3.69 4.35 -14.73
CA LEU A 28 -3.23 4.56 -13.35
C LEU A 28 -3.10 6.05 -13.00
N ILE A 29 -2.56 6.87 -13.92
CA ILE A 29 -2.48 8.32 -13.73
C ILE A 29 -3.89 8.93 -13.61
N MET A 30 -4.82 8.51 -14.47
CA MET A 30 -6.21 8.97 -14.42
C MET A 30 -6.90 8.58 -13.12
N ILE A 31 -6.74 7.34 -12.67
CA ILE A 31 -7.30 6.86 -11.40
C ILE A 31 -6.71 7.63 -10.23
N GLY A 32 -5.38 7.77 -10.17
CA GLY A 32 -4.72 8.53 -9.09
C GLY A 32 -5.14 10.01 -9.07
N GLY A 33 -5.27 10.64 -10.24
CA GLY A 33 -5.78 12.02 -10.34
C GLY A 33 -7.26 12.16 -9.93
N TYR A 34 -8.08 11.15 -10.24
CA TYR A 34 -9.47 11.09 -9.82
C TYR A 34 -9.60 10.94 -8.29
N MET A 35 -8.71 10.15 -7.65
CA MET A 35 -8.67 9.97 -6.20
C MET A 35 -8.37 11.27 -5.46
N ILE A 36 -7.47 12.11 -5.99
CA ILE A 36 -7.17 13.45 -5.42
C ILE A 36 -8.37 14.40 -5.58
N SER A 37 -9.07 14.30 -6.72
CA SER A 37 -10.17 15.22 -7.05
C SER A 37 -11.48 14.89 -6.30
N SER A 38 -11.60 13.67 -5.77
CA SER A 38 -12.82 13.19 -5.10
C SER A 38 -12.61 13.18 -3.59
N PRO A 39 -13.26 14.08 -2.82
CA PRO A 39 -13.03 14.22 -1.39
C PRO A 39 -13.33 12.93 -0.61
N ASP A 40 -14.33 12.15 -1.02
CA ASP A 40 -14.66 10.87 -0.41
C ASP A 40 -13.57 9.80 -0.58
N LEU A 41 -12.73 9.88 -1.62
CA LEU A 41 -11.67 8.89 -1.89
C LEU A 41 -10.30 9.33 -1.39
N ASN A 42 -10.05 10.64 -1.35
CA ASN A 42 -8.82 11.23 -0.81
C ASN A 42 -8.70 11.00 0.69
N GLU A 43 -9.84 10.87 1.38
CA GLU A 43 -9.90 10.58 2.81
C GLU A 43 -9.41 9.17 3.16
N PHE A 44 -9.79 8.16 2.36
CA PHE A 44 -9.30 6.78 2.50
C PHE A 44 -7.90 6.58 1.93
N THR A 45 -7.58 7.31 0.86
CA THR A 45 -6.32 7.21 0.15
C THR A 45 -5.53 8.47 0.46
N SER A 46 -4.81 8.46 1.59
CA SER A 46 -3.91 9.55 1.97
C SER A 46 -3.16 10.10 0.76
N ASP A 47 -2.91 11.41 0.70
CA ASP A 47 -2.23 12.09 -0.42
C ASP A 47 -0.97 11.34 -0.90
N THR A 48 -0.27 10.67 0.03
CA THR A 48 0.88 9.81 -0.21
C THR A 48 0.59 8.62 -1.13
N ILE A 49 -0.53 7.91 -0.94
CA ILE A 49 -0.89 6.72 -1.74
C ILE A 49 -1.35 7.16 -3.13
N SER A 50 -2.20 8.19 -3.22
CA SER A 50 -2.62 8.76 -4.51
C SER A 50 -1.42 9.28 -5.30
N GLY A 51 -0.49 9.98 -4.65
CA GLY A 51 0.77 10.43 -5.24
C GLY A 51 1.65 9.27 -5.70
N ALA A 52 1.76 8.18 -4.94
CA ALA A 52 2.51 6.98 -5.34
C ALA A 52 1.90 6.28 -6.56
N ILE A 53 0.57 6.21 -6.66
CA ILE A 53 -0.13 5.66 -7.83
C ILE A 53 0.15 6.51 -9.08
N ILE A 54 0.08 7.84 -8.97
CA ILE A 54 0.40 8.74 -10.08
C ILE A 54 1.88 8.60 -10.48
N ALA A 55 2.79 8.63 -9.52
CA ALA A 55 4.23 8.53 -9.77
C ALA A 55 4.61 7.21 -10.45
N SER A 56 4.02 6.09 -10.00
CA SER A 56 4.21 4.79 -10.64
C SER A 56 3.63 4.74 -12.06
N GLY A 57 2.44 5.31 -12.27
CA GLY A 57 1.84 5.45 -13.60
C GLY A 57 2.72 6.27 -14.57
N VAL A 58 3.27 7.39 -14.12
CA VAL A 58 4.20 8.22 -14.92
C VAL A 58 5.47 7.44 -15.27
N LEU A 59 6.05 6.70 -14.31
CA LEU A 59 7.22 5.86 -14.56
C LEU A 59 6.93 4.80 -15.62
N ILE A 60 5.78 4.12 -15.54
CA ILE A 60 5.36 3.10 -16.52
C ILE A 60 5.22 3.72 -17.92
N VAL A 61 4.58 4.90 -18.03
CA VAL A 61 4.44 5.63 -19.30
C VAL A 61 5.81 5.99 -19.88
N LEU A 62 6.75 6.48 -19.07
CA LEU A 62 8.10 6.80 -19.53
C LEU A 62 8.84 5.57 -20.06
N VAL A 63 8.80 4.45 -19.33
CA VAL A 63 9.41 3.19 -19.75
C VAL A 63 8.76 2.69 -21.04
N ALA A 64 7.44 2.78 -21.15
CA ALA A 64 6.69 2.37 -22.34
C ALA A 64 7.03 3.21 -23.58
N VAL A 65 7.14 4.54 -23.44
CA VAL A 65 7.55 5.43 -24.53
C VAL A 65 8.97 5.11 -24.99
N LEU A 66 9.90 4.92 -24.05
CA LEU A 66 11.28 4.52 -24.38
C LEU A 66 11.33 3.15 -25.08
N GLY A 67 10.50 2.19 -24.65
CA GLY A 67 10.39 0.88 -25.28
C GLY A 67 9.84 0.93 -26.71
N CYS A 68 8.76 1.67 -26.94
CA CYS A 68 8.18 1.87 -28.28
C CYS A 68 9.12 2.63 -29.22
N CYS A 69 9.69 3.76 -28.77
CA CYS A 69 10.64 4.55 -29.55
C CYS A 69 11.94 3.77 -29.84
N GLY A 70 12.45 3.03 -28.86
CA GLY A 70 13.64 2.19 -29.02
C GLY A 70 13.44 1.04 -30.01
N ALA A 71 12.25 0.44 -30.04
CA ALA A 71 11.91 -0.60 -31.00
C ALA A 71 11.69 -0.06 -32.41
N HIS A 72 11.05 1.12 -32.55
CA HIS A 72 10.74 1.73 -33.85
C HIS A 72 11.98 2.32 -34.53
N TRP A 73 12.84 3.02 -33.79
CA TRP A 73 14.03 3.66 -34.37
C TRP A 73 15.26 2.75 -34.50
N GLU A 74 15.17 1.49 -34.06
CA GLU A 74 16.29 0.54 -34.01
C GLU A 74 17.57 1.09 -33.33
N SER A 75 17.41 2.16 -32.53
CA SER A 75 18.53 2.87 -31.94
C SER A 75 18.88 2.26 -30.60
N LYS A 76 20.10 1.73 -30.52
CA LYS A 76 20.67 1.17 -29.29
C LYS A 76 20.67 2.19 -28.14
N VAL A 77 20.68 3.49 -28.46
CA VAL A 77 20.69 4.60 -27.50
C VAL A 77 19.42 4.65 -26.66
N PHE A 78 18.25 4.28 -27.22
CA PHE A 78 16.98 4.24 -26.48
C PHE A 78 16.69 2.86 -25.86
N LEU A 79 17.25 1.81 -26.44
CA LEU A 79 17.02 0.44 -25.97
C LEU A 79 17.84 0.10 -24.71
N CYS A 80 19.07 0.63 -24.59
CA CYS A 80 19.89 0.47 -23.38
C CYS A 80 19.22 1.03 -22.11
N PRO A 81 18.78 2.31 -22.05
CA PRO A 81 18.14 2.85 -20.85
C PRO A 81 16.82 2.14 -20.54
N TYR A 82 16.04 1.74 -21.55
CA TYR A 82 14.84 0.91 -21.34
C TYR A 82 15.18 -0.39 -20.60
N ALA A 83 16.17 -1.15 -21.08
CA ALA A 83 16.57 -2.41 -20.46
C ALA A 83 17.11 -2.21 -19.04
N THR A 84 17.88 -1.15 -18.81
CA THR A 84 18.39 -0.79 -17.48
C THR A 84 17.24 -0.45 -16.52
N LEU A 85 16.28 0.38 -16.92
CA LEU A 85 15.15 0.77 -16.08
C LEU A 85 14.28 -0.44 -15.70
N VAL A 86 13.99 -1.32 -16.67
CA VAL A 86 13.23 -2.55 -16.40
C VAL A 86 13.99 -3.46 -15.45
N THR A 87 15.30 -3.63 -15.63
CA THR A 87 16.12 -4.48 -14.75
C THR A 87 16.16 -3.94 -13.33
N VAL A 88 16.37 -2.64 -13.15
CA VAL A 88 16.35 -1.98 -11.84
C VAL A 88 14.98 -2.12 -11.18
N SER A 89 13.89 -1.97 -11.95
CA SER A 89 12.54 -2.16 -11.43
C SER A 89 12.31 -3.58 -10.91
N ILE A 90 12.76 -4.61 -11.65
CA ILE A 90 12.65 -6.00 -11.20
C ILE A 90 13.46 -6.24 -9.92
N MET A 91 14.69 -5.72 -9.84
CA MET A 91 15.50 -5.84 -8.63
C MET A 91 14.85 -5.15 -7.43
N SER A 92 14.27 -3.97 -7.65
CA SER A 92 13.52 -3.25 -6.60
C SER A 92 12.29 -4.03 -6.14
N GLN A 93 11.53 -4.65 -7.05
CA GLN A 93 10.38 -5.48 -6.71
C GLN A 93 10.79 -6.73 -5.92
N LEU A 94 11.89 -7.39 -6.30
CA LEU A 94 12.41 -8.54 -5.56
C LEU A 94 12.87 -8.15 -4.16
N ALA A 95 13.58 -7.03 -4.02
CA ALA A 95 13.99 -6.52 -2.72
C ALA A 95 12.78 -6.21 -1.84
N LEU A 96 11.77 -5.52 -2.39
CA LEU A 96 10.54 -5.19 -1.67
C LEU A 96 9.76 -6.45 -1.27
N ALA A 97 9.66 -7.45 -2.15
CA ALA A 97 8.97 -8.70 -1.84
C ALA A 97 9.69 -9.49 -0.73
N ALA A 98 11.02 -9.60 -0.80
CA ALA A 98 11.81 -10.26 0.24
C ALA A 98 11.65 -9.57 1.59
N PHE A 99 11.68 -8.23 1.60
CA PHE A 99 11.48 -7.41 2.78
C PHE A 99 10.08 -7.57 3.39
N MET A 100 9.02 -7.51 2.57
CA MET A 100 7.64 -7.72 3.02
C MET A 100 7.43 -9.12 3.62
N LEU A 101 8.09 -10.15 3.08
CA LEU A 101 8.04 -11.50 3.65
C LEU A 101 8.76 -11.60 5.00
N GLN A 102 9.84 -10.86 5.21
CA GLN A 102 10.53 -10.81 6.50
C GLN A 102 9.64 -10.12 7.54
N LEU A 103 9.09 -8.95 7.20
CA LEU A 103 8.17 -8.22 8.07
C LEU A 103 6.95 -9.05 8.44
N HIS A 104 6.35 -9.76 7.48
CA HIS A 104 5.21 -10.63 7.76
C HIS A 104 5.56 -11.74 8.76
N LYS A 105 6.73 -12.38 8.61
CA LYS A 105 7.19 -13.40 9.56
C LYS A 105 7.41 -12.83 10.96
N SER A 106 7.98 -11.63 11.05
CA SER A 106 8.14 -10.93 12.32
C SER A 106 6.78 -10.59 12.92
N LEU A 107 5.85 -10.02 12.16
CA LEU A 107 4.49 -9.69 12.63
C LEU A 107 3.71 -10.92 13.12
N VAL A 108 3.76 -12.04 12.40
CA VAL A 108 3.07 -13.27 12.82
C VAL A 108 3.62 -13.78 14.15
N LYS A 109 4.95 -13.81 14.31
CA LYS A 109 5.59 -14.21 15.57
C LYS A 109 5.18 -13.30 16.73
N LEU A 110 4.99 -12.01 16.47
CA LEU A 110 4.55 -11.06 17.49
C LEU A 110 3.09 -11.24 17.85
N SER A 111 2.23 -11.65 16.91
CA SER A 111 0.81 -11.90 17.22
C SER A 111 0.60 -13.11 18.13
N ASP A 112 1.56 -14.05 18.15
CA ASP A 112 1.55 -15.22 19.06
C ASP A 112 2.13 -14.91 20.45
N LEU A 113 2.79 -13.76 20.64
CA LEU A 113 3.43 -13.36 21.89
C LEU A 113 2.50 -12.44 22.72
N ASP A 114 2.60 -12.55 24.04
CA ASP A 114 1.92 -11.64 24.96
C ASP A 114 2.42 -10.20 24.76
N TYR A 115 1.50 -9.22 24.81
CA TYR A 115 1.74 -7.84 24.42
C TYR A 115 2.88 -7.16 25.22
N ASP A 116 3.13 -7.63 26.44
CA ASP A 116 4.19 -7.12 27.34
C ASP A 116 5.61 -7.56 26.89
N VAL A 117 5.72 -8.69 26.17
CA VAL A 117 7.00 -9.27 25.70
C VAL A 117 7.35 -8.85 24.26
N GLN A 118 6.42 -8.22 23.54
CA GLN A 118 6.62 -7.85 22.13
C GLN A 118 7.84 -6.96 21.90
N HIS A 119 8.22 -6.09 22.84
CA HIS A 119 9.34 -5.16 22.66
C HIS A 119 10.71 -5.84 22.53
N GLU A 120 10.85 -7.08 23.01
CA GLU A 120 12.13 -7.80 23.05
C GLU A 120 12.32 -8.76 21.85
N ALA A 121 11.23 -9.11 21.16
CA ALA A 121 11.23 -10.12 20.10
C ALA A 121 11.44 -9.55 18.68
N LEU A 122 11.43 -8.23 18.50
CA LEU A 122 11.67 -7.61 17.19
C LEU A 122 13.15 -7.37 16.93
N THR A 123 13.55 -7.56 15.67
CA THR A 123 14.86 -7.10 15.20
C THR A 123 14.89 -5.56 15.11
N THR A 124 16.08 -4.98 15.21
CA THR A 124 16.28 -3.52 15.10
C THR A 124 15.77 -2.94 13.76
N GLU A 125 15.76 -3.74 12.70
CA GLU A 125 15.27 -3.33 11.38
C GLU A 125 13.73 -3.31 11.34
N ASP A 126 13.08 -4.34 11.90
CA ASP A 126 11.62 -4.41 11.97
C ASP A 126 11.04 -3.29 12.85
N THR A 127 11.72 -2.93 13.95
CA THR A 127 11.25 -1.85 14.84
C THR A 127 11.22 -0.50 14.17
N ALA A 128 12.19 -0.18 13.30
CA ALA A 128 12.20 1.08 12.55
C ALA A 128 10.98 1.19 11.63
N ILE A 129 10.64 0.14 10.91
CA ILE A 129 9.50 0.12 9.98
C ILE A 129 8.17 0.10 10.73
N LEU A 130 8.09 -0.72 11.79
CA LEU A 130 6.92 -0.70 12.66
C LEU A 130 6.75 0.68 13.27
N SER A 131 7.81 1.42 13.61
CA SER A 131 7.68 2.76 14.18
C SER A 131 7.08 3.75 13.20
N GLU A 132 7.41 3.66 11.90
CA GLU A 132 6.79 4.50 10.87
C GLU A 132 5.33 4.11 10.64
N LEU A 133 5.03 2.80 10.61
CA LEU A 133 3.65 2.33 10.56
C LEU A 133 2.85 2.81 11.78
N HIS A 134 3.44 2.69 12.98
CA HIS A 134 2.87 3.17 14.24
C HIS A 134 2.67 4.68 14.20
N ARG A 135 3.55 5.45 13.55
CA ARG A 135 3.43 6.90 13.41
C ARG A 135 2.19 7.27 12.58
N VAL A 136 1.92 6.54 11.51
CA VAL A 136 0.70 6.73 10.69
C VAL A 136 -0.56 6.41 11.51
N PHE A 137 -0.58 5.25 12.18
CA PHE A 137 -1.71 4.87 13.02
C PHE A 137 -1.91 5.81 14.21
N LYS A 138 -0.83 6.27 14.85
CA LYS A 138 -0.85 7.25 15.95
C LYS A 138 -1.43 8.58 15.48
N HIS A 139 -1.10 9.00 14.26
CA HIS A 139 -1.66 10.21 13.67
C HIS A 139 -3.17 10.05 13.44
N ALA A 140 -3.59 8.94 12.81
CA ALA A 140 -5.02 8.64 12.63
C ALA A 140 -5.77 8.57 13.97
N TYR A 141 -5.18 7.93 14.98
CA TYR A 141 -5.73 7.88 16.34
C TYR A 141 -5.88 9.28 16.96
N SER A 142 -4.87 10.15 16.81
CA SER A 142 -4.92 11.50 17.37
C SER A 142 -5.97 12.40 16.70
N MET A 143 -6.24 12.17 15.41
CA MET A 143 -7.20 12.95 14.65
C MET A 143 -8.63 12.44 14.82
N CYS A 144 -8.84 11.11 14.87
CA CYS A 144 -10.14 10.52 15.15
C CYS A 144 -10.54 10.66 16.62
N ALA A 145 -9.60 10.49 17.56
CA ALA A 145 -9.87 10.33 18.98
C ALA A 145 -11.03 9.33 19.23
N PRO A 146 -10.83 8.03 18.91
CA PRO A 146 -11.91 7.05 18.95
C PRO A 146 -12.40 6.83 20.38
N GLU A 147 -13.71 6.89 20.57
CA GLU A 147 -14.40 6.54 21.80
C GLU A 147 -15.34 5.36 21.57
N VAL A 148 -15.34 4.41 22.50
CA VAL A 148 -16.21 3.23 22.44
C VAL A 148 -17.59 3.59 22.99
N ASP A 149 -18.63 3.47 22.17
CA ASP A 149 -20.01 3.60 22.61
C ASP A 149 -20.43 2.30 23.29
N LEU A 150 -20.27 2.26 24.61
CA LEU A 150 -20.61 1.10 25.45
C LEU A 150 -22.10 0.73 25.30
N THR A 151 -23.00 1.71 25.18
CA THR A 151 -24.44 1.46 25.10
C THR A 151 -24.80 0.71 23.83
N LYS A 152 -24.27 1.16 22.69
CA LYS A 152 -24.45 0.46 21.41
C LYS A 152 -23.73 -0.87 21.39
N THR A 153 -22.52 -0.93 21.95
CA THR A 153 -21.72 -2.16 21.99
C THR A 153 -22.42 -3.28 22.76
N PHE A 154 -23.01 -2.98 23.92
CA PHE A 154 -23.76 -3.95 24.70
C PHE A 154 -25.13 -4.29 24.10
N ALA A 155 -25.73 -3.38 23.33
CA ALA A 155 -27.01 -3.62 22.65
C ALA A 155 -26.87 -4.50 21.40
N THR A 156 -25.81 -4.33 20.61
CA THR A 156 -25.57 -5.08 19.37
C THR A 156 -24.68 -6.30 19.57
N GLY A 157 -23.92 -6.36 20.67
CA GLY A 157 -22.91 -7.38 20.92
C GLY A 157 -21.63 -7.21 20.08
N ALA A 158 -21.55 -6.19 19.24
CA ALA A 158 -20.40 -5.85 18.41
C ALA A 158 -19.81 -4.51 18.86
N MET A 159 -18.48 -4.38 18.80
CA MET A 159 -17.78 -3.15 19.18
C MET A 159 -18.29 -1.97 18.36
N ALA A 160 -18.84 -0.95 19.01
CA ALA A 160 -19.25 0.29 18.38
C ALA A 160 -18.28 1.40 18.79
N VAL A 161 -17.61 1.98 17.80
CA VAL A 161 -16.63 3.07 18.01
C VAL A 161 -17.09 4.29 17.24
N GLN A 162 -16.84 5.47 17.81
CA GLN A 162 -17.10 6.76 17.16
C GLN A 162 -15.87 7.66 17.29
N CYS A 163 -15.56 8.44 16.26
CA CYS A 163 -14.52 9.47 16.36
C CYS A 163 -15.11 10.72 17.01
N ILE A 164 -14.45 11.24 18.06
CA ILE A 164 -14.83 12.49 18.75
C ILE A 164 -13.95 13.66 18.30
N GLY A 165 -12.90 13.38 17.53
CA GLY A 165 -12.05 14.39 16.93
C GLY A 165 -12.80 15.33 15.99
N GLY A 166 -12.26 16.55 15.83
CA GLY A 166 -12.90 17.63 15.07
C GLY A 166 -12.84 17.48 13.55
N ASP A 167 -12.25 16.40 13.05
CA ASP A 167 -12.05 16.17 11.62
C ASP A 167 -12.80 14.90 11.17
N SER A 168 -13.88 15.09 10.42
CA SER A 168 -14.69 14.00 9.87
C SER A 168 -13.87 13.08 8.96
N SER A 169 -12.80 13.64 8.39
CA SER A 169 -11.51 13.06 7.99
C SER A 169 -11.18 11.59 8.30
N TYR A 170 -11.47 11.23 9.54
CA TYR A 170 -10.91 10.05 10.18
C TYR A 170 -11.98 9.11 10.72
N ASN A 171 -13.26 9.33 10.36
CA ASN A 171 -14.37 8.45 10.76
C ASN A 171 -14.16 7.00 10.32
N TRP A 172 -13.47 6.78 9.20
CA TRP A 172 -13.07 5.44 8.73
C TRP A 172 -12.26 4.67 9.78
N PHE A 173 -11.52 5.36 10.65
CA PHE A 173 -10.72 4.74 11.68
C PHE A 173 -11.60 4.07 12.74
N ALA A 174 -12.74 4.68 13.07
CA ALA A 174 -13.72 4.07 13.97
C ALA A 174 -14.33 2.80 13.36
N ASP A 175 -14.66 2.81 12.07
CA ASP A 175 -15.13 1.61 11.35
C ASP A 175 -14.05 0.53 11.30
N PHE A 176 -12.80 0.90 11.01
CA PHE A 176 -11.67 -0.03 11.02
C PHE A 176 -11.49 -0.69 12.40
N VAL A 177 -11.48 0.09 13.47
CA VAL A 177 -11.35 -0.42 14.85
C VAL A 177 -12.52 -1.34 15.18
N SER A 178 -13.76 -0.97 14.86
CA SER A 178 -14.95 -1.78 15.14
C SER A 178 -14.93 -3.17 14.47
N GLN A 179 -14.32 -3.28 13.29
CA GLN A 179 -14.31 -4.52 12.49
C GLN A 179 -13.05 -5.37 12.70
N ARG A 180 -11.92 -4.75 13.07
CA ARG A 180 -10.60 -5.39 13.07
C ARG A 180 -9.98 -5.54 14.45
N CYS A 181 -10.42 -4.79 15.46
CA CYS A 181 -10.01 -5.06 16.83
C CYS A 181 -10.75 -6.28 17.38
N MET A 182 -10.01 -7.19 18.01
CA MET A 182 -10.55 -8.42 18.61
C MET A 182 -11.19 -8.18 19.99
N ILE A 183 -11.40 -6.92 20.39
CA ILE A 183 -11.95 -6.58 21.70
C ILE A 183 -13.44 -6.90 21.70
N THR A 184 -13.84 -7.82 22.57
CA THR A 184 -15.22 -8.26 22.70
C THR A 184 -15.96 -7.51 23.79
N ALA A 185 -17.30 -7.58 23.80
CA ALA A 185 -18.11 -7.01 24.88
C ALA A 185 -17.75 -7.58 26.27
N ALA A 186 -17.22 -8.81 26.34
CA ALA A 186 -16.74 -9.42 27.57
C ALA A 186 -15.47 -8.74 28.10
N ASP A 187 -14.62 -8.23 27.21
CA ASP A 187 -13.38 -7.50 27.54
C ASP A 187 -13.66 -6.07 28.05
N LEU A 188 -14.86 -5.53 27.75
CA LEU A 188 -15.30 -4.20 28.18
C LEU A 188 -16.07 -4.22 29.51
N MET A 189 -16.26 -5.38 30.12
CA MET A 189 -16.92 -5.50 31.43
C MET A 189 -16.01 -5.00 32.55
N PRO A 190 -16.57 -4.39 33.63
CA PRO A 190 -15.79 -3.84 34.74
C PRO A 190 -14.97 -4.87 35.55
N SER A 191 -15.15 -6.16 35.28
CA SER A 191 -14.40 -7.26 35.87
C SER A 191 -13.35 -7.88 34.94
N SER A 192 -13.18 -7.34 33.72
CA SER A 192 -12.26 -7.88 32.72
C SER A 192 -10.80 -7.57 33.09
N PRO A 193 -9.85 -8.40 32.62
CA PRO A 193 -8.42 -8.11 32.76
C PRO A 193 -7.98 -6.88 31.94
N PHE A 194 -8.78 -6.41 30.97
CA PHE A 194 -8.45 -5.25 30.13
C PHE A 194 -8.66 -3.89 30.80
N GLN A 195 -9.49 -3.81 31.85
CA GLN A 195 -9.71 -2.58 32.61
C GLN A 195 -8.87 -2.46 33.89
N LYS A 196 -8.03 -3.46 34.21
CA LYS A 196 -7.18 -3.47 35.39
C LYS A 196 -5.82 -2.86 35.15
#